data_AF-A0A843EFM0-F1
#
_entry.id   AF-A0A843EFM0-F1
#
_cell.length_a   1.000
_cell.length_b   1.000
_cell.length_c   1.000
_cell.angle_alpha   90.00
_cell.angle_beta   90.00
_cell.angle_gamma   90.00
#
_symmetry.space_group_name_H-M   'P 1'
#
loop_
_entity.id
_entity.type
_entity.pdbx_description
1 polymer ?
#
loop_
_entity_poly.entity_id
_entity_poly.type
_entity_poly.pdbx_seq_one_letter_code
_entity_poly.pdbx_strand_id
1 'polypeptide(L)'
;DEFETLRIESEETLKQKENEILDLKKQHEIAISDLKLKYNEDLRIKDDEISSLKNQFEDDLKSKGLELSDFLDKFDNDIKVKDDEISDLKAKYQADIKTKNYEIDNLTHSLNTNIEVLNRSKDLLNSKDETIRNLSDKVNELSEINESLSKMKESFDEEFNSFKTLELGQANLKLKEALNDVSSKDNEIQAISNDLKIAENKISEVQRQLEEARIKENEANVKLANTLSTLDDKNMEIQSLNAQISSQNEEILDLKNNLVNKDNLVALQRELDSRDVTIREKDVQIQLLKDKSVSREEYVKVQNELSKKDLQIQRLNEVKDLFFELSDDRFLDNQSQDGVINKTSVEDRELLELNDIKRELELAKENKLKIRAVGDEELENVANLIDSQSNDGGASQNNEDVERLKAELEGYKSTVEELEKFKFVYEKLTAPQLKNLNSIQSQIYHLLPEDEAMDTLSVKEYLNDIAFKNLSFGNTKNILKSLERKGYVEVAKKENDIFFWQKLPLPEE
;
A
#
# COMPACT_ATOMS: atom_id res chain seq x y z
N ASP A 1 219.89 2.98 105.41
CA ASP A 1 219.11 2.09 106.30
C ASP A 1 217.65 2.51 106.41
N GLU A 2 217.29 3.78 106.65
CA GLU A 2 215.89 4.20 106.82
C GLU A 2 215.00 4.16 105.56
N PHE A 3 215.60 4.25 104.36
CA PHE A 3 214.86 4.25 103.09
C PHE A 3 214.38 2.85 102.66
N GLU A 4 215.09 1.80 103.09
CA GLU A 4 214.79 0.44 102.65
C GLU A 4 213.68 -0.21 103.49
N THR A 5 213.51 0.21 104.75
CA THR A 5 212.36 -0.16 105.58
C THR A 5 211.04 0.42 105.07
N LEU A 6 211.05 1.69 104.65
CA LEU A 6 209.86 2.36 104.06
C LEU A 6 209.42 1.72 102.74
N ARG A 7 210.37 1.23 101.94
CA ARG A 7 210.08 0.54 100.69
C ARG A 7 209.38 -0.81 100.92
N ILE A 8 209.83 -1.58 101.92
CA ILE A 8 209.24 -2.88 102.25
C ILE A 8 207.82 -2.72 102.81
N GLU A 9 207.58 -1.76 103.71
CA GLU A 9 206.23 -1.48 104.22
C GLU A 9 205.27 -1.01 103.11
N SER A 10 205.76 -0.20 102.17
CA SER A 10 205.02 0.23 100.98
C SER A 10 204.67 -0.95 100.06
N GLU A 11 205.62 -1.84 99.77
CA GLU A 11 205.39 -3.03 98.93
C GLU A 11 204.42 -4.03 99.59
N GLU A 12 204.46 -4.19 100.93
CA GLU A 12 203.48 -5.02 101.65
C GLU A 12 202.08 -4.40 101.68
N THR A 13 201.95 -3.08 101.91
CA THR A 13 200.65 -2.42 101.82
C THR A 13 200.09 -2.44 100.40
N LEU A 14 200.93 -2.34 99.37
CA LEU A 14 200.51 -2.47 97.98
C LEU A 14 199.98 -3.87 97.68
N LYS A 15 200.70 -4.93 98.11
CA LYS A 15 200.24 -6.32 97.99
C LYS A 15 198.93 -6.57 98.73
N GLN A 16 198.77 -5.98 99.91
CA GLN A 16 197.55 -6.12 100.69
C GLN A 16 196.37 -5.43 99.99
N LYS A 17 196.60 -4.24 99.42
CA LYS A 17 195.63 -3.53 98.58
C LYS A 17 195.31 -4.26 97.28
N GLU A 18 196.27 -4.89 96.63
CA GLU A 18 196.07 -5.71 95.44
C GLU A 18 195.21 -6.94 95.75
N ASN A 19 195.44 -7.61 96.87
CA ASN A 19 194.60 -8.73 97.31
C ASN A 19 193.18 -8.27 97.67
N GLU A 20 193.03 -7.11 98.32
CA GLU A 20 191.72 -6.52 98.62
C GLU A 20 190.95 -6.17 97.33
N ILE A 21 191.63 -5.60 96.32
CA ILE A 21 191.06 -5.35 94.98
C ILE A 21 190.68 -6.65 94.29
N LEU A 22 191.50 -7.70 94.38
CA LEU A 22 191.22 -9.00 93.78
C LEU A 22 189.98 -9.65 94.40
N ASP A 23 189.87 -9.62 95.73
CA ASP A 23 188.69 -10.12 96.45
C ASP A 23 187.44 -9.30 96.13
N LEU A 24 187.54 -7.97 96.10
CA LEU A 24 186.44 -7.09 95.68
C LEU A 24 185.99 -7.37 94.24
N LYS A 25 186.94 -7.61 93.33
CA LYS A 25 186.64 -7.94 91.93
C LYS A 25 185.92 -9.28 91.83
N LYS A 26 186.36 -10.28 92.59
CA LYS A 26 185.72 -11.60 92.64
C LYS A 26 184.32 -11.52 93.25
N GLN A 27 184.13 -10.73 94.31
CA GLN A 27 182.81 -10.45 94.87
C GLN A 27 181.90 -9.73 93.87
N HIS A 28 182.41 -8.74 93.14
CA HIS A 28 181.67 -8.08 92.06
C HIS A 28 181.29 -9.04 90.94
N GLU A 29 182.20 -9.93 90.53
CA GLU A 29 181.96 -10.90 89.46
C GLU A 29 180.90 -11.96 89.87
N ILE A 30 180.92 -12.39 91.12
CA ILE A 30 179.86 -13.22 91.72
C ILE A 30 178.55 -12.44 91.76
N ALA A 31 178.55 -11.20 92.27
CA ALA A 31 177.34 -10.38 92.35
C ALA A 31 176.73 -10.09 90.97
N ILE A 32 177.55 -9.85 89.94
CA ILE A 32 177.11 -9.69 88.55
C ILE A 32 176.53 -11.00 88.01
N SER A 33 177.17 -12.14 88.32
CA SER A 33 176.66 -13.46 87.89
C SER A 33 175.32 -13.79 88.54
N ASP A 34 175.18 -13.51 89.84
CA ASP A 34 173.92 -13.71 90.59
C ASP A 34 172.82 -12.77 90.07
N LEU A 35 173.14 -11.50 89.80
CA LEU A 35 172.22 -10.55 89.17
C LEU A 35 171.77 -11.03 87.79
N LYS A 36 172.68 -11.58 86.98
CA LYS A 36 172.37 -12.09 85.64
C LYS A 36 171.51 -13.35 85.69
N LEU A 37 171.77 -14.25 86.63
CA LEU A 37 170.94 -15.43 86.88
C LEU A 37 169.53 -15.01 87.32
N LYS A 38 169.45 -14.07 88.27
CA LYS A 38 168.17 -13.54 88.74
C LYS A 38 167.38 -12.86 87.63
N TYR A 39 168.03 -12.03 86.81
CA TYR A 39 167.41 -11.39 85.65
C TYR A 39 166.89 -12.42 84.64
N ASN A 40 167.67 -13.45 84.31
CA ASN A 40 167.26 -14.48 83.38
C ASN A 40 166.09 -15.33 83.91
N GLU A 41 166.08 -15.63 85.22
CA GLU A 41 164.97 -16.34 85.85
C GLU A 41 163.70 -15.48 85.89
N ASP A 42 163.81 -14.20 86.22
CA ASP A 42 162.70 -13.24 86.15
C ASP A 42 162.15 -13.15 84.72
N LEU A 43 163.03 -13.16 83.70
CA LEU A 43 162.64 -13.14 82.29
C LEU A 43 161.92 -14.42 81.88
N ARG A 44 162.40 -15.60 82.33
CA ARG A 44 161.73 -16.89 82.10
C ARG A 44 160.35 -16.92 82.74
N ILE A 45 160.23 -16.46 83.98
CA ILE A 45 158.94 -16.35 84.69
C ILE A 45 157.99 -15.45 83.90
N LYS A 46 158.48 -14.31 83.39
CA LYS A 46 157.67 -13.41 82.56
C LYS A 46 157.26 -14.03 81.23
N ASP A 47 158.12 -14.79 80.58
CA ASP A 47 157.78 -15.52 79.35
C ASP A 47 156.75 -16.63 79.60
N ASP A 48 156.85 -17.34 80.73
CA ASP A 48 155.87 -18.34 81.16
C ASP A 48 154.52 -17.68 81.49
N GLU A 49 154.51 -16.54 82.19
CA GLU A 49 153.32 -15.73 82.45
C GLU A 49 152.67 -15.26 81.14
N ILE A 50 153.45 -14.72 80.20
CA ILE A 50 152.98 -14.29 78.87
C ILE A 50 152.39 -15.47 78.10
N SER A 51 153.04 -16.63 78.14
CA SER A 51 152.57 -17.84 77.45
C SER A 51 151.25 -18.35 78.03
N SER A 52 151.12 -18.34 79.36
CA SER A 52 149.88 -18.70 80.05
C SER A 52 148.75 -17.74 79.72
N LEU A 53 149.00 -16.42 79.78
CA LEU A 53 148.03 -15.40 79.41
C LEU A 53 147.59 -15.51 77.94
N LYS A 54 148.53 -15.77 77.03
CA LYS A 54 148.23 -15.95 75.60
C LYS A 54 147.32 -17.15 75.37
N ASN A 55 147.61 -18.29 76.02
CA ASN A 55 146.75 -19.46 75.93
C ASN A 55 145.36 -19.19 76.50
N GLN A 56 145.27 -18.51 77.64
CA GLN A 56 144.00 -18.12 78.23
C GLN A 56 143.18 -17.21 77.28
N PHE A 57 143.81 -16.20 76.68
CA PHE A 57 143.14 -15.35 75.68
C PHE A 57 142.68 -16.14 74.45
N GLU A 58 143.46 -17.11 74.00
CA GLU A 58 143.09 -17.93 72.85
C GLU A 58 141.92 -18.86 73.16
N ASP A 59 141.88 -19.44 74.37
CA ASP A 59 140.77 -20.25 74.84
C ASP A 59 139.50 -19.42 75.05
N ASP A 60 139.62 -18.21 75.62
CA ASP A 60 138.51 -17.26 75.77
C ASP A 60 137.95 -16.84 74.40
N LEU A 61 138.82 -16.57 73.42
CA LEU A 61 138.41 -16.25 72.04
C LEU A 61 137.68 -17.41 71.38
N LYS A 62 138.15 -18.65 71.56
CA LYS A 62 137.48 -19.85 71.05
C LYS A 62 136.13 -20.04 71.71
N SER A 63 136.05 -19.92 73.04
CA SER A 63 134.81 -20.03 73.80
C SER A 63 133.79 -18.98 73.36
N LYS A 64 134.20 -17.71 73.23
CA LYS A 64 133.34 -16.63 72.73
C LYS A 64 132.94 -16.82 71.27
N GLY A 65 133.83 -17.38 70.44
CA GLY A 65 133.51 -17.75 69.07
C GLY A 65 132.41 -18.81 68.99
N LEU A 66 132.47 -19.84 69.86
CA LEU A 66 131.43 -20.86 69.96
C LEU A 66 130.11 -20.29 70.49
N GLU A 67 130.14 -19.48 71.55
CA GLU A 67 128.94 -18.80 72.07
C GLU A 67 128.27 -17.93 71.00
N LEU A 68 129.06 -17.21 70.19
CA LEU A 68 128.55 -16.40 69.09
C LEU A 68 127.96 -17.28 67.98
N SER A 69 128.60 -18.40 67.64
CA SER A 69 128.07 -19.37 66.66
C SER A 69 126.72 -19.93 67.13
N ASP A 70 126.62 -20.40 68.37
CA ASP A 70 125.38 -20.91 68.94
C ASP A 70 124.27 -19.86 68.97
N PHE A 71 124.64 -18.59 69.23
CA PHE A 71 123.71 -17.48 69.19
C PHE A 71 123.21 -17.22 67.76
N LEU A 72 124.11 -17.18 66.77
CA LEU A 72 123.75 -17.01 65.37
C LEU A 72 122.85 -18.15 64.87
N ASP A 73 123.18 -19.40 65.21
CA ASP A 73 122.37 -20.57 64.85
C ASP A 73 120.96 -20.49 65.46
N LYS A 74 120.83 -20.00 66.70
CA LYS A 74 119.51 -19.75 67.31
C LYS A 74 118.75 -18.66 66.59
N PHE A 75 119.39 -17.54 66.26
CA PHE A 75 118.77 -16.44 65.53
C PHE A 75 118.29 -16.87 64.14
N ASP A 76 119.10 -17.63 63.40
CA ASP A 76 118.75 -18.13 62.08
C ASP A 76 117.56 -19.10 62.16
N ASN A 77 117.52 -19.96 63.19
CA ASN A 77 116.36 -20.83 63.44
C ASN A 77 115.10 -20.02 63.78
N ASP A 78 115.20 -19.01 64.64
CA ASP A 78 114.06 -18.14 65.00
C ASP A 78 113.53 -17.38 63.78
N ILE A 79 114.42 -16.83 62.94
CA ILE A 79 114.06 -16.18 61.67
C ILE A 79 113.32 -17.16 60.77
N LYS A 80 113.86 -18.38 60.61
CA LYS A 80 113.25 -19.40 59.77
C LYS A 80 111.84 -19.79 60.26
N VAL A 81 111.67 -19.99 61.57
CA VAL A 81 110.35 -20.26 62.16
C VAL A 81 109.39 -19.11 61.90
N LYS A 82 109.84 -17.85 62.02
CA LYS A 82 109.00 -16.68 61.71
C LYS A 82 108.68 -16.54 60.22
N ASP A 83 109.60 -16.87 59.33
CA ASP A 83 109.34 -16.87 57.89
C ASP A 83 108.32 -17.96 57.50
N ASP A 84 108.39 -19.13 58.14
CA ASP A 84 107.40 -20.20 57.97
C ASP A 84 106.02 -19.76 58.51
N GLU A 85 105.95 -19.18 59.71
CA GLU A 85 104.70 -18.62 60.27
C GLU A 85 104.08 -17.54 59.36
N ILE A 86 104.91 -16.63 58.81
CA ILE A 86 104.47 -15.58 57.88
C ILE A 86 103.96 -16.20 56.58
N SER A 87 104.63 -17.24 56.07
CA SER A 87 104.22 -17.95 54.85
C SER A 87 102.87 -18.64 55.02
N ASP A 88 102.66 -19.31 56.15
CA ASP A 88 101.39 -19.95 56.50
C ASP A 88 100.25 -18.94 56.65
N LEU A 89 100.49 -17.82 57.36
CA LEU A 89 99.51 -16.73 57.50
C LEU A 89 99.15 -16.13 56.13
N LYS A 90 100.14 -15.91 55.27
CA LYS A 90 99.91 -15.39 53.92
C LYS A 90 99.08 -16.35 53.09
N ALA A 91 99.36 -17.65 53.15
CA ALA A 91 98.59 -18.68 52.46
C ALA A 91 97.13 -18.72 52.95
N LYS A 92 96.92 -18.65 54.27
CA LYS A 92 95.59 -18.60 54.89
C LYS A 92 94.80 -17.37 54.44
N TYR A 93 95.38 -16.18 54.52
CA TYR A 93 94.70 -14.95 54.07
C TYR A 93 94.40 -14.96 52.57
N GLN A 94 95.28 -15.51 51.74
CA GLN A 94 95.00 -15.67 50.31
C GLN A 94 93.82 -16.62 50.05
N ALA A 95 93.71 -17.71 50.81
CA ALA A 95 92.58 -18.64 50.71
C ALA A 95 91.26 -17.98 51.15
N ASP A 96 91.28 -17.22 52.24
CA ASP A 96 90.11 -16.47 52.73
C ASP A 96 89.67 -15.40 51.71
N ILE A 97 90.61 -14.64 51.14
CA ILE A 97 90.32 -13.65 50.08
C ILE A 97 89.70 -14.32 48.86
N LYS A 98 90.24 -15.46 48.41
CA LYS A 98 89.66 -16.19 47.27
C LYS A 98 88.23 -16.64 47.56
N THR A 99 87.98 -17.16 48.76
CA THR A 99 86.65 -17.61 49.19
C THR A 99 85.67 -16.44 49.24
N LYS A 100 86.09 -15.31 49.81
CA LYS A 100 85.26 -14.11 49.91
C LYS A 100 84.99 -13.46 48.55
N ASN A 101 85.96 -13.47 47.64
CA ASN A 101 85.74 -13.00 46.28
C ASN A 101 84.72 -13.87 45.54
N TYR A 102 84.79 -15.20 45.69
CA TYR A 102 83.79 -16.11 45.11
C TYR A 102 82.38 -15.86 45.68
N GLU A 103 82.27 -15.59 46.98
CA GLU A 103 81.00 -15.22 47.62
C GLU A 103 80.46 -13.90 47.08
N ILE A 104 81.32 -12.88 46.92
CA ILE A 104 80.98 -11.59 46.32
C ILE A 104 80.47 -11.79 44.88
N ASP A 105 81.18 -12.55 44.06
CA ASP A 105 80.81 -12.80 42.66
C ASP A 105 79.42 -13.46 42.56
N ASN A 106 79.15 -14.45 43.42
CA ASN A 106 77.83 -15.10 43.47
C ASN A 106 76.72 -14.14 43.90
N LEU A 107 76.98 -13.30 44.91
CA LEU A 107 76.02 -12.29 45.37
C LEU A 107 75.77 -11.24 44.27
N THR A 108 76.81 -10.79 43.58
CA THR A 108 76.71 -9.86 42.44
C THR A 108 75.88 -10.47 41.31
N HIS A 109 76.12 -11.74 40.96
CA HIS A 109 75.33 -12.42 39.93
C HIS A 109 73.85 -12.56 40.33
N SER A 110 73.58 -12.94 41.58
CA SER A 110 72.22 -13.05 42.13
C SER A 110 71.50 -11.69 42.14
N LEU A 111 72.18 -10.62 42.57
CA LEU A 111 71.64 -9.25 42.55
C LEU A 111 71.30 -8.80 41.12
N ASN A 112 72.19 -9.03 40.16
CA ASN A 112 71.96 -8.68 38.76
C ASN A 112 70.75 -9.42 38.18
N THR A 113 70.59 -10.69 38.52
CA THR A 113 69.43 -11.50 38.11
C THR A 113 68.14 -10.92 38.69
N ASN A 114 68.14 -10.53 39.97
CA ASN A 114 66.99 -9.91 40.62
C ASN A 114 66.64 -8.54 40.01
N ILE A 115 67.64 -7.72 39.68
CA ILE A 115 67.45 -6.44 38.98
C ILE A 115 66.78 -6.66 37.62
N GLU A 116 67.21 -7.67 36.86
CA GLU A 116 66.61 -7.99 35.58
C GLU A 116 65.15 -8.42 35.72
N VAL A 117 64.84 -9.27 36.69
CA VAL A 117 63.46 -9.68 37.00
C VAL A 117 62.61 -8.47 37.40
N LEU A 118 63.14 -7.56 38.22
CA LEU A 118 62.44 -6.33 38.62
C LEU A 118 62.15 -5.43 37.41
N ASN A 119 63.11 -5.27 36.50
CA ASN A 119 62.91 -4.49 35.28
C ASN A 119 61.82 -5.10 34.38
N ARG A 120 61.84 -6.42 34.17
CA ARG A 120 60.78 -7.12 33.42
C ARG A 120 59.41 -6.97 34.07
N SER A 121 59.34 -7.06 35.40
CA SER A 121 58.10 -6.85 36.16
C SER A 121 57.58 -5.41 36.01
N LYS A 122 58.48 -4.42 36.05
CA LYS A 122 58.16 -3.01 35.83
C LYS A 122 57.61 -2.74 34.43
N ASP A 123 58.22 -3.31 33.40
CA ASP A 123 57.75 -3.16 32.02
C ASP A 123 56.36 -3.79 31.82
N LEU A 124 56.13 -4.96 32.43
CA LEU A 124 54.82 -5.60 32.43
C LEU A 124 53.77 -4.74 33.15
N LEU A 125 54.13 -4.14 34.29
CA LEU A 125 53.23 -3.24 35.03
C LEU A 125 52.84 -2.02 34.19
N ASN A 126 53.81 -1.37 33.54
CA ASN A 126 53.55 -0.24 32.64
C ASN A 126 52.62 -0.62 31.48
N SER A 127 52.81 -1.81 30.89
CA SER A 127 51.92 -2.32 29.85
C SER A 127 50.50 -2.58 30.37
N LYS A 128 50.36 -3.07 31.61
CA LYS A 128 49.06 -3.27 32.24
C LYS A 128 48.37 -1.95 32.56
N ASP A 129 49.09 -0.96 33.06
CA ASP A 129 48.55 0.38 33.33
C ASP A 129 48.01 1.03 32.05
N GLU A 130 48.72 0.87 30.93
CA GLU A 130 48.25 1.36 29.63
C GLU A 130 46.99 0.62 29.17
N THR A 131 46.92 -0.68 29.38
CA THR A 131 45.71 -1.46 29.09
C THR A 131 44.53 -0.99 29.96
N ILE A 132 44.77 -0.69 31.23
CA ILE A 132 43.76 -0.19 32.17
C ILE A 132 43.26 1.19 31.72
N ARG A 133 44.14 2.11 31.31
CA ARG A 133 43.72 3.42 30.76
C ARG A 133 42.80 3.25 29.56
N ASN A 134 43.22 2.45 28.56
CA ASN A 134 42.42 2.19 27.37
C ASN A 134 41.04 1.58 27.70
N LEU A 135 40.98 0.67 28.68
CA LEU A 135 39.71 0.11 29.15
C LEU A 135 38.85 1.15 29.88
N SER A 136 39.47 2.03 30.66
CA SER A 136 38.77 3.13 31.34
C SER A 136 38.15 4.12 30.35
N ASP A 137 38.87 4.48 29.29
CA ASP A 137 38.36 5.37 28.23
C ASP A 137 37.17 4.72 27.52
N LYS A 138 37.27 3.43 27.20
CA LYS A 138 36.16 2.67 26.60
C LYS A 138 34.94 2.56 27.50
N VAL A 139 35.13 2.46 28.82
CA VAL A 139 34.02 2.47 29.79
C VAL A 139 33.32 3.84 29.78
N ASN A 140 34.08 4.94 29.70
CA ASN A 140 33.51 6.28 29.60
C ASN A 140 32.69 6.44 28.31
N GLU A 141 33.24 6.03 27.17
CA GLU A 141 32.51 6.04 25.89
C GLU A 141 31.20 5.23 25.96
N LEU A 142 31.25 4.01 26.55
CA LEU A 142 30.05 3.19 26.74
C LEU A 142 29.03 3.86 27.67
N SER A 143 29.48 4.58 28.68
CA SER A 143 28.60 5.34 29.58
C SER A 143 27.88 6.47 28.84
N GLU A 144 28.59 7.22 28.00
CA GLU A 144 28.00 8.29 27.17
C GLU A 144 26.99 7.76 26.15
N ILE A 145 27.31 6.62 25.51
CA ILE A 145 26.39 5.92 24.61
C ILE A 145 25.13 5.48 25.37
N ASN A 146 25.29 4.91 26.56
CA ASN A 146 24.16 4.44 27.37
C ASN A 146 23.25 5.58 27.85
N GLU A 147 23.83 6.74 28.20
CA GLU A 147 23.05 7.94 28.51
C GLU A 147 22.27 8.43 27.28
N SER A 148 22.92 8.42 26.10
CA SER A 148 22.27 8.82 24.84
C SER A 148 21.12 7.89 24.44
N LEU A 149 21.30 6.57 24.61
CA LEU A 149 20.24 5.58 24.39
C LEU A 149 19.09 5.75 25.38
N SER A 150 19.37 6.11 26.63
CA SER A 150 18.33 6.36 27.63
C SER A 150 17.48 7.57 27.24
N LYS A 151 18.11 8.68 26.83
CA LYS A 151 17.41 9.88 26.32
C LYS A 151 16.57 9.58 25.08
N MET A 152 17.11 8.80 24.14
CA MET A 152 16.38 8.39 22.94
C MET A 152 15.15 7.56 23.28
N LYS A 153 15.27 6.63 24.25
CA LYS A 153 14.15 5.83 24.72
C LYS A 153 13.05 6.71 25.33
N GLU A 154 13.42 7.66 26.19
CA GLU A 154 12.48 8.60 26.78
C GLU A 154 11.74 9.41 25.71
N SER A 155 12.47 9.94 24.71
CA SER A 155 11.88 10.65 23.57
C SER A 155 10.89 9.79 22.77
N PHE A 156 11.24 8.52 22.50
CA PHE A 156 10.31 7.61 21.82
C PHE A 156 9.08 7.28 22.65
N ASP A 157 9.23 7.10 23.96
CA ASP A 157 8.11 6.86 24.86
C ASP A 157 7.18 8.09 24.89
N GLU A 158 7.72 9.31 24.87
CA GLU A 158 6.95 10.56 24.77
C GLU A 158 6.21 10.67 23.43
N GLU A 159 6.90 10.47 22.31
CA GLU A 159 6.30 10.49 20.96
C GLU A 159 5.20 9.43 20.81
N PHE A 160 5.46 8.22 21.30
CA PHE A 160 4.48 7.13 21.27
C PHE A 160 3.23 7.48 22.09
N ASN A 161 3.42 8.04 23.29
CA ASN A 161 2.29 8.46 24.12
C ASN A 161 1.51 9.62 23.49
N SER A 162 2.19 10.59 22.89
CA SER A 162 1.56 11.68 22.13
C SER A 162 0.72 11.13 20.99
N PHE A 163 1.29 10.27 20.14
CA PHE A 163 0.59 9.65 19.02
C PHE A 163 -0.65 8.86 19.48
N LYS A 164 -0.49 8.01 20.51
CA LYS A 164 -1.57 7.19 21.05
C LYS A 164 -2.71 8.02 21.64
N THR A 165 -2.39 9.10 22.37
CA THR A 165 -3.37 9.88 23.12
C THR A 165 -3.98 11.00 22.32
N LEU A 166 -3.17 11.82 21.63
CA LEU A 166 -3.61 12.96 20.86
C LEU A 166 -4.11 12.52 19.49
N GLU A 167 -3.25 11.95 18.65
CA GLU A 167 -3.61 11.72 17.25
C GLU A 167 -4.67 10.63 17.12
N LEU A 168 -4.42 9.46 17.71
CA LEU A 168 -5.32 8.31 17.62
C LEU A 168 -6.60 8.54 18.42
N GLY A 169 -6.50 9.22 19.56
CA GLY A 169 -7.66 9.65 20.36
C GLY A 169 -8.54 10.65 19.61
N GLN A 170 -7.96 11.69 19.00
CA GLN A 170 -8.70 12.67 18.20
C GLN A 170 -9.30 12.06 16.95
N ALA A 171 -8.58 11.18 16.25
CA ALA A 171 -9.10 10.47 15.08
C ALA A 171 -10.32 9.62 15.45
N ASN A 172 -10.26 8.89 16.57
CA ASN A 172 -11.39 8.11 17.07
C ASN A 172 -12.60 8.98 17.45
N LEU A 173 -12.37 10.16 18.05
CA LEU A 173 -13.46 11.11 18.35
C LEU A 173 -14.13 11.61 17.07
N LYS A 174 -13.34 12.07 16.09
CA LYS A 174 -13.86 12.52 14.78
C LYS A 174 -14.61 11.41 14.05
N LEU A 175 -14.11 10.17 14.12
CA LEU A 175 -14.75 9.03 13.49
C LEU A 175 -16.09 8.68 14.19
N LYS A 176 -16.15 8.81 15.52
CA LYS A 176 -17.38 8.62 16.30
C LYS A 176 -18.42 9.70 16.00
N GLU A 177 -17.98 10.96 15.86
CA GLU A 177 -18.84 12.08 15.45
C GLU A 177 -19.40 11.84 14.05
N ALA A 178 -18.53 11.54 13.07
CA ALA A 178 -18.95 11.24 11.70
C ALA A 178 -19.91 10.03 11.63
N LEU A 179 -19.68 8.99 12.43
CA LEU A 179 -20.57 7.83 12.51
C LEU A 179 -21.96 8.22 13.05
N ASN A 180 -22.01 9.10 14.06
CA ASN A 180 -23.27 9.57 14.61
C ASN A 180 -24.05 10.43 13.60
N ASP A 181 -23.36 11.28 12.84
CA ASP A 181 -23.95 12.09 11.77
C ASP A 181 -24.52 11.21 10.65
N VAL A 182 -23.78 10.17 10.24
CA VAL A 182 -24.26 9.19 9.24
C VAL A 182 -25.50 8.48 9.76
N SER A 183 -25.52 8.05 11.02
CA SER A 183 -26.68 7.41 11.65
C SER A 183 -27.91 8.34 11.66
N SER A 184 -27.72 9.64 11.98
CA SER A 184 -28.79 10.63 11.91
C SER A 184 -29.34 10.77 10.49
N LYS A 185 -28.46 10.87 9.49
CA LYS A 185 -28.86 10.96 8.08
C LYS A 185 -29.55 9.70 7.58
N ASP A 186 -29.14 8.52 8.04
CA ASP A 186 -29.80 7.26 7.69
C ASP A 186 -31.24 7.24 8.20
N ASN A 187 -31.48 7.71 9.42
CA ASN A 187 -32.83 7.86 9.97
C ASN A 187 -33.68 8.85 9.15
N GLU A 188 -33.10 9.97 8.71
CA GLU A 188 -33.79 10.92 7.82
C GLU A 188 -34.13 10.30 6.46
N ILE A 189 -33.20 9.55 5.86
CA ILE A 189 -33.44 8.81 4.61
C ILE A 189 -34.57 7.80 4.78
N GLN A 190 -34.61 7.06 5.89
CA GLN A 190 -35.70 6.12 6.19
C GLN A 190 -37.04 6.83 6.33
N ALA A 191 -37.09 8.00 6.98
CA ALA A 191 -38.29 8.82 7.08
C ALA A 191 -38.79 9.27 5.69
N ILE A 192 -37.89 9.83 4.88
CA ILE A 192 -38.20 10.26 3.50
C ILE A 192 -38.66 9.07 2.66
N SER A 193 -38.01 7.90 2.78
CA SER A 193 -38.39 6.69 2.06
C SER A 193 -39.82 6.23 2.40
N ASN A 194 -40.23 6.37 3.67
CA ASN A 194 -41.60 6.06 4.09
C ASN A 194 -42.59 7.07 3.53
N ASP A 195 -42.27 8.36 3.54
CA ASP A 195 -43.12 9.40 2.96
C ASP A 195 -43.30 9.21 1.45
N LEU A 196 -42.25 8.83 0.74
CA LEU A 196 -42.28 8.50 -0.69
C LEU A 196 -43.23 7.34 -0.97
N LYS A 197 -43.15 6.27 -0.16
CA LYS A 197 -44.05 5.11 -0.28
C LYS A 197 -45.51 5.50 -0.03
N ILE A 198 -45.77 6.41 0.91
CA ILE A 198 -47.13 6.94 1.14
C ILE A 198 -47.61 7.74 -0.08
N ALA A 199 -46.74 8.57 -0.68
CA ALA A 199 -47.06 9.33 -1.87
C ALA A 199 -47.34 8.44 -3.09
N GLU A 200 -46.53 7.40 -3.32
CA GLU A 200 -46.74 6.41 -4.39
C GLU A 200 -48.10 5.70 -4.26
N ASN A 201 -48.49 5.31 -3.04
CA ASN A 201 -49.80 4.72 -2.79
C ASN A 201 -50.93 5.69 -3.12
N LYS A 202 -50.79 6.98 -2.75
CA LYS A 202 -51.78 8.02 -3.09
C LYS A 202 -51.89 8.24 -4.59
N ILE A 203 -50.76 8.27 -5.31
CA ILE A 203 -50.74 8.38 -6.77
C ILE A 203 -51.47 7.21 -7.41
N SER A 204 -51.21 5.98 -6.95
CA SER A 204 -51.88 4.77 -7.44
C SER A 204 -53.39 4.83 -7.24
N GLU A 205 -53.84 5.32 -6.08
CA GLU A 205 -55.27 5.50 -5.80
C GLU A 205 -55.90 6.57 -6.69
N VAL A 206 -55.23 7.71 -6.90
CA VAL A 206 -55.70 8.76 -7.83
C VAL A 206 -55.78 8.23 -9.26
N GLN A 207 -54.79 7.45 -9.71
CA GLN A 207 -54.82 6.81 -11.03
C GLN A 207 -56.02 5.86 -11.17
N ARG A 208 -56.32 5.07 -10.14
CA ARG A 208 -57.50 4.20 -10.10
C ARG A 208 -58.80 5.00 -10.22
N GLN A 209 -58.93 6.07 -9.45
CA GLN A 209 -60.09 6.96 -9.50
C GLN A 209 -60.25 7.65 -10.86
N LEU A 210 -59.15 8.04 -11.49
CA LEU A 210 -59.15 8.62 -12.83
C LEU A 210 -59.67 7.61 -13.87
N GLU A 211 -59.22 6.36 -13.80
CA GLU A 211 -59.68 5.32 -14.73
C GLU A 211 -61.17 5.01 -14.52
N GLU A 212 -61.64 4.94 -13.27
CA GLU A 212 -63.08 4.80 -12.98
C GLU A 212 -63.91 5.97 -13.56
N ALA A 213 -63.42 7.20 -13.42
CA ALA A 213 -64.07 8.37 -13.98
C ALA A 213 -64.13 8.29 -15.52
N ARG A 214 -63.05 7.85 -16.16
CA ARG A 214 -62.96 7.67 -17.61
C ARG A 214 -63.92 6.60 -18.12
N ILE A 215 -64.08 5.49 -17.38
CA ILE A 215 -65.07 4.45 -17.70
C ILE A 215 -66.49 5.04 -17.63
N LYS A 216 -66.81 5.77 -16.56
CA LYS A 216 -68.12 6.43 -16.40
C LYS A 216 -68.39 7.46 -17.51
N GLU A 217 -67.39 8.22 -17.91
CA GLU A 217 -67.48 9.16 -19.03
C GLU A 217 -67.80 8.41 -20.34
N ASN A 218 -67.09 7.31 -20.63
CA ASN A 218 -67.36 6.48 -21.80
C ASN A 218 -68.78 5.90 -21.77
N GLU A 219 -69.24 5.38 -20.63
CA GLU A 219 -70.63 4.91 -20.48
C GLU A 219 -71.66 6.02 -20.73
N ALA A 220 -71.40 7.23 -20.22
CA ALA A 220 -72.25 8.39 -20.45
C ALA A 220 -72.27 8.78 -21.93
N ASN A 221 -71.12 8.76 -22.60
CA ASN A 221 -71.01 9.04 -24.04
C ASN A 221 -71.75 8.00 -24.88
N VAL A 222 -71.69 6.71 -24.54
CA VAL A 222 -72.47 5.66 -25.20
C VAL A 222 -73.98 5.88 -24.99
N LYS A 223 -74.40 6.21 -23.77
CA LYS A 223 -75.81 6.56 -23.49
C LYS A 223 -76.25 7.77 -24.31
N LEU A 224 -75.42 8.82 -24.38
CA LEU A 224 -75.69 10.01 -25.18
C LEU A 224 -75.84 9.66 -26.67
N ALA A 225 -74.93 8.87 -27.22
CA ALA A 225 -74.99 8.41 -28.61
C ALA A 225 -76.28 7.63 -28.91
N ASN A 226 -76.69 6.74 -28.01
CA ASN A 226 -77.97 6.02 -28.13
C ASN A 226 -79.16 6.98 -28.09
N THR A 227 -79.18 7.96 -27.17
CA THR A 227 -80.26 8.95 -27.13
C THR A 227 -80.32 9.82 -28.37
N LEU A 228 -79.17 10.19 -28.95
CA LEU A 228 -79.11 10.92 -30.22
C LEU A 228 -79.68 10.08 -31.37
N SER A 229 -79.31 8.80 -31.47
CA SER A 229 -79.90 7.89 -32.47
C SER A 229 -81.41 7.80 -32.34
N THR A 230 -81.93 7.64 -31.11
CA THR A 230 -83.40 7.61 -30.90
C THR A 230 -84.09 8.93 -31.23
N LEU A 231 -83.39 10.05 -31.05
CA LEU A 231 -83.90 11.37 -31.41
C LEU A 231 -83.97 11.50 -32.94
N ASP A 232 -82.95 11.03 -33.65
CA ASP A 232 -82.93 10.99 -35.11
C ASP A 232 -84.07 10.13 -35.66
N ASP A 233 -84.31 8.94 -35.09
CA ASP A 233 -85.45 8.08 -35.45
C ASP A 233 -86.79 8.81 -35.26
N LYS A 234 -86.96 9.48 -34.11
CA LYS A 234 -88.16 10.28 -33.84
C LYS A 234 -88.30 11.47 -34.79
N ASN A 235 -87.20 12.08 -35.19
CA ASN A 235 -87.22 13.17 -36.15
C ASN A 235 -87.63 12.70 -37.55
N MET A 236 -87.18 11.50 -37.98
CA MET A 236 -87.67 10.86 -39.22
C MET A 236 -89.17 10.56 -39.14
N GLU A 237 -89.65 10.06 -38.00
CA GLU A 237 -91.09 9.84 -37.75
C GLU A 237 -91.90 11.15 -37.88
N ILE A 238 -91.42 12.23 -37.26
CA ILE A 238 -92.04 13.56 -37.36
C ILE A 238 -92.05 14.06 -38.82
N GLN A 239 -90.96 13.90 -39.56
CA GLN A 239 -90.90 14.28 -40.97
C GLN A 239 -91.92 13.48 -41.82
N SER A 240 -92.04 12.18 -41.58
CA SER A 240 -93.04 11.33 -42.24
C SER A 240 -94.46 11.78 -41.92
N LEU A 241 -94.76 12.04 -40.65
CA LEU A 241 -96.07 12.54 -40.23
C LEU A 241 -96.36 13.92 -40.84
N ASN A 242 -95.39 14.82 -40.89
CA ASN A 242 -95.54 16.12 -41.54
C ASN A 242 -95.81 15.98 -43.04
N ALA A 243 -95.12 15.06 -43.74
CA ALA A 243 -95.40 14.77 -45.15
C ALA A 243 -96.83 14.24 -45.35
N GLN A 244 -97.29 13.36 -44.45
CA GLN A 244 -98.66 12.86 -44.47
C GLN A 244 -99.68 13.98 -44.21
N ILE A 245 -99.44 14.87 -43.24
CA ILE A 245 -100.29 16.03 -42.97
C ILE A 245 -100.34 16.96 -44.19
N SER A 246 -99.20 17.22 -44.84
CA SER A 246 -99.17 18.03 -46.07
C SER A 246 -100.00 17.41 -47.18
N SER A 247 -99.88 16.09 -47.41
CA SER A 247 -100.69 15.37 -48.39
C SER A 247 -102.19 15.41 -48.06
N GLN A 248 -102.57 15.20 -46.79
CA GLN A 248 -103.95 15.34 -46.35
C GLN A 248 -104.48 16.77 -46.51
N ASN A 249 -103.64 17.78 -46.26
CA ASN A 249 -104.01 19.17 -46.48
C ASN A 249 -104.25 19.49 -47.96
N GLU A 250 -103.46 18.93 -48.88
CA GLU A 250 -103.71 19.01 -50.33
C GLU A 250 -105.03 18.35 -50.71
N GLU A 251 -105.31 17.15 -50.18
CA GLU A 251 -106.58 16.45 -50.40
C GLU A 251 -107.77 17.25 -49.87
N ILE A 252 -107.66 17.87 -48.68
CA ILE A 252 -108.67 18.79 -48.15
C ILE A 252 -108.85 19.99 -49.07
N LEU A 253 -107.78 20.53 -49.65
CA LEU A 253 -107.82 21.68 -50.57
C LEU A 253 -108.54 21.32 -51.88
N ASP A 254 -108.25 20.14 -52.43
CA ASP A 254 -108.94 19.60 -53.60
C ASP A 254 -110.42 19.31 -53.31
N LEU A 255 -110.73 18.69 -52.17
CA LEU A 255 -112.11 18.48 -51.72
C LEU A 255 -112.84 19.82 -51.53
N LYS A 256 -112.18 20.83 -50.95
CA LYS A 256 -112.75 22.17 -50.75
C LYS A 256 -113.01 22.87 -52.08
N ASN A 257 -112.11 22.73 -53.06
CA ASN A 257 -112.31 23.26 -54.42
C ASN A 257 -113.47 22.55 -55.14
N ASN A 258 -113.62 21.23 -54.95
CA ASN A 258 -114.74 20.47 -55.51
C ASN A 258 -116.09 20.77 -54.82
N LEU A 259 -116.11 21.04 -53.50
CA LEU A 259 -117.32 21.44 -52.77
C LEU A 259 -117.77 22.87 -53.11
N VAL A 260 -116.83 23.74 -53.50
CA VAL A 260 -117.06 25.14 -53.87
C VAL A 260 -116.91 25.30 -55.39
N ASN A 261 -117.68 24.54 -56.15
CA ASN A 261 -117.92 24.91 -57.54
C ASN A 261 -118.90 26.09 -57.57
N LYS A 262 -118.39 27.27 -57.21
CA LYS A 262 -119.11 28.54 -57.07
C LYS A 262 -119.94 28.84 -58.33
N ASP A 263 -119.48 28.36 -59.48
CA ASP A 263 -120.15 28.49 -60.76
C ASP A 263 -121.49 27.73 -60.82
N ASN A 264 -121.60 26.55 -60.19
CA ASN A 264 -122.86 25.81 -60.09
C ASN A 264 -123.86 26.52 -59.17
N LEU A 265 -123.39 27.10 -58.06
CA LEU A 265 -124.24 27.90 -57.15
C LEU A 265 -124.71 29.20 -57.81
N VAL A 266 -123.84 29.88 -58.58
CA VAL A 266 -124.21 31.10 -59.34
C VAL A 266 -125.19 30.77 -60.47
N ALA A 267 -125.05 29.63 -61.14
CA ALA A 267 -126.00 29.19 -62.16
C ALA A 267 -127.40 28.94 -61.59
N LEU A 268 -127.49 28.23 -60.45
CA LEU A 268 -128.76 27.99 -59.75
C LEU A 268 -129.39 29.30 -59.23
N GLN A 269 -128.59 30.24 -58.72
CA GLN A 269 -129.10 31.54 -58.29
C GLN A 269 -129.70 32.36 -59.44
N ARG A 270 -129.04 32.36 -60.62
CA ARG A 270 -129.58 33.02 -61.82
C ARG A 270 -130.89 32.39 -62.30
N GLU A 271 -131.03 31.06 -62.18
CA GLU A 271 -132.26 30.36 -62.55
C GLU A 271 -133.43 30.72 -61.60
N LEU A 272 -133.14 30.84 -60.30
CA LEU A 272 -134.11 31.26 -59.29
C LEU A 272 -134.63 32.69 -59.54
N ASP A 273 -133.72 33.64 -59.76
CA ASP A 273 -134.08 35.05 -60.00
C ASP A 273 -134.96 35.20 -61.27
N SER A 274 -134.72 34.37 -62.31
CA SER A 274 -135.54 34.31 -63.53
C SER A 274 -136.97 33.82 -63.28
N ARG A 275 -137.14 32.78 -62.45
CA ARG A 275 -138.47 32.25 -62.11
C ARG A 275 -139.29 33.26 -61.30
N ASP A 276 -138.66 33.99 -60.38
CA ASP A 276 -139.33 35.01 -59.57
C ASP A 276 -139.92 36.14 -60.42
N VAL A 277 -139.26 36.56 -61.50
CA VAL A 277 -139.81 37.56 -62.45
C VAL A 277 -141.06 37.02 -63.14
N THR A 278 -141.01 35.77 -63.58
CA THR A 278 -142.14 35.11 -64.28
C THR A 278 -143.35 34.96 -63.36
N ILE A 279 -143.13 34.66 -62.08
CA ILE A 279 -144.18 34.56 -61.07
C ILE A 279 -144.86 35.92 -60.85
N ARG A 280 -144.08 37.01 -60.74
CA ARG A 280 -144.66 38.36 -60.60
C ARG A 280 -145.52 38.76 -61.81
N GLU A 281 -145.12 38.40 -63.02
CA GLU A 281 -145.94 38.65 -64.22
C GLU A 281 -147.28 37.89 -64.18
N LYS A 282 -147.27 36.63 -63.70
CA LYS A 282 -148.48 35.83 -63.53
C LYS A 282 -149.40 36.41 -62.45
N ASP A 283 -148.86 36.93 -61.35
CA ASP A 283 -149.66 37.57 -60.29
C ASP A 283 -150.39 38.83 -60.78
N VAL A 284 -149.75 39.64 -61.63
CA VAL A 284 -150.39 40.81 -62.24
C VAL A 284 -151.54 40.41 -63.18
N GLN A 285 -151.40 39.31 -63.94
CA GLN A 285 -152.48 38.78 -64.77
C GLN A 285 -153.67 38.30 -63.93
N ILE A 286 -153.41 37.65 -62.78
CA ILE A 286 -154.46 37.18 -61.87
C ILE A 286 -155.24 38.37 -61.27
N GLN A 287 -154.57 39.47 -60.95
CA GLN A 287 -155.23 40.70 -60.45
C GLN A 287 -156.16 41.33 -61.51
N LEU A 288 -155.71 41.39 -62.76
CA LEU A 288 -156.51 41.93 -63.88
C LEU A 288 -157.76 41.11 -64.22
N LEU A 289 -157.73 39.80 -63.97
CA LEU A 289 -158.89 38.92 -64.15
C LEU A 289 -159.89 39.03 -62.99
N LYS A 290 -159.44 39.38 -61.79
CA LYS A 290 -160.29 39.59 -60.61
C LYS A 290 -161.20 40.82 -60.71
N ASP A 291 -160.77 41.87 -61.40
CA ASP A 291 -161.53 43.12 -61.54
C ASP A 291 -162.59 43.11 -62.66
N LYS A 292 -162.63 42.05 -63.49
CA LYS A 292 -163.56 41.92 -64.63
C LYS A 292 -164.71 40.92 -64.41
N SER A 293 -164.87 40.33 -63.22
CA SER A 293 -165.89 39.30 -62.94
C SER A 293 -167.11 39.81 -62.14
N VAL A 294 -168.31 39.34 -62.53
CA VAL A 294 -169.65 39.68 -61.99
C VAL A 294 -169.98 38.90 -60.70
N SER A 295 -170.86 39.44 -59.84
CA SER A 295 -171.13 38.98 -58.46
C SER A 295 -171.90 37.65 -58.37
N ARG A 296 -171.60 36.88 -57.31
CA ARG A 296 -172.07 35.51 -57.08
C ARG A 296 -173.58 35.40 -56.88
N GLU A 297 -174.24 36.46 -56.41
CA GLU A 297 -175.70 36.53 -56.27
C GLU A 297 -176.45 36.57 -57.62
N GLU A 298 -175.86 37.14 -58.68
CA GLU A 298 -176.51 37.21 -60.01
C GLU A 298 -176.44 35.87 -60.76
N TYR A 299 -175.38 35.07 -60.53
CA TYR A 299 -175.24 33.70 -61.05
C TYR A 299 -176.34 32.75 -60.52
N VAL A 300 -176.72 32.89 -59.24
CA VAL A 300 -177.71 32.01 -58.59
C VAL A 300 -179.15 32.28 -59.09
N LYS A 301 -179.46 33.52 -59.52
CA LYS A 301 -180.76 33.83 -60.14
C LYS A 301 -180.89 33.24 -61.54
N VAL A 302 -179.83 33.30 -62.35
CA VAL A 302 -179.80 32.70 -63.70
C VAL A 302 -179.85 31.16 -63.64
N GLN A 303 -179.26 30.55 -62.61
CA GLN A 303 -179.29 29.10 -62.39
C GLN A 303 -180.70 28.56 -62.08
N ASN A 304 -181.52 29.32 -61.35
CA ASN A 304 -182.90 28.91 -61.04
C ASN A 304 -183.90 29.18 -62.19
N GLU A 305 -183.65 30.14 -63.07
CA GLU A 305 -184.43 30.29 -64.32
C GLU A 305 -184.09 29.20 -65.36
N LEU A 306 -182.85 28.70 -65.37
CA LEU A 306 -182.42 27.57 -66.23
C LEU A 306 -183.13 26.26 -65.86
N SER A 307 -183.26 25.96 -64.56
CA SER A 307 -183.86 24.70 -64.08
C SER A 307 -185.37 24.59 -64.39
N LYS A 308 -186.10 25.71 -64.50
CA LYS A 308 -187.50 25.71 -64.97
C LYS A 308 -187.63 25.51 -66.47
N LYS A 309 -186.60 25.83 -67.26
CA LYS A 309 -186.57 25.56 -68.71
C LYS A 309 -186.06 24.15 -69.04
N ASP A 310 -185.31 23.51 -68.16
CA ASP A 310 -184.88 22.09 -68.28
C ASP A 310 -186.04 21.09 -68.17
N LEU A 311 -187.17 21.46 -67.51
CA LEU A 311 -188.42 20.66 -67.57
C LEU A 311 -189.11 20.69 -68.95
N GLN A 312 -188.69 21.57 -69.87
CA GLN A 312 -189.22 21.70 -71.23
C GLN A 312 -188.31 21.07 -72.30
N ILE A 313 -187.10 20.64 -71.90
CA ILE A 313 -186.17 19.79 -72.67
C ILE A 313 -186.38 18.30 -72.33
N GLN A 314 -187.30 17.98 -71.42
CA GLN A 314 -188.02 16.71 -71.39
C GLN A 314 -188.81 16.54 -72.71
N ARG A 315 -188.82 15.34 -73.31
CA ARG A 315 -189.73 14.87 -74.40
C ARG A 315 -189.33 14.98 -75.88
N LEU A 316 -188.20 15.55 -76.30
CA LEU A 316 -187.86 15.59 -77.75
C LEU A 316 -186.46 15.09 -78.19
N ASN A 317 -185.60 14.65 -77.26
CA ASN A 317 -184.31 14.01 -77.59
C ASN A 317 -184.30 12.48 -77.38
N GLU A 318 -185.49 11.85 -77.39
CA GLU A 318 -185.70 10.44 -77.00
C GLU A 318 -185.80 9.45 -78.19
N VAL A 319 -185.48 9.80 -79.45
CA VAL A 319 -185.62 8.86 -80.60
C VAL A 319 -184.49 9.00 -81.65
N LYS A 320 -183.22 9.11 -81.27
CA LYS A 320 -182.16 9.02 -82.28
C LYS A 320 -180.82 8.50 -81.74
N ASP A 321 -180.85 7.21 -81.40
CA ASP A 321 -179.83 6.21 -81.73
C ASP A 321 -178.36 6.59 -81.41
N LEU A 322 -177.74 6.15 -80.31
CA LEU A 322 -177.46 4.75 -79.95
C LEU A 322 -177.00 3.88 -81.15
N PHE A 323 -175.87 4.24 -81.77
CA PHE A 323 -174.95 3.28 -82.41
C PHE A 323 -173.58 3.89 -82.76
N PHE A 324 -172.52 3.09 -82.53
CA PHE A 324 -171.10 3.23 -82.91
C PHE A 324 -170.21 4.15 -82.04
N GLU A 325 -169.23 3.68 -81.26
CA GLU A 325 -168.31 2.52 -81.36
C GLU A 325 -167.26 2.67 -82.49
N LEU A 326 -165.98 2.73 -82.05
CA LEU A 326 -164.71 2.48 -82.76
C LEU A 326 -164.14 3.50 -83.78
N SER A 327 -163.04 4.16 -83.38
CA SER A 327 -161.76 4.30 -84.13
C SER A 327 -160.78 5.18 -83.30
N ASP A 328 -159.73 4.66 -82.63
CA ASP A 328 -158.39 4.26 -83.14
C ASP A 328 -157.60 5.47 -83.72
N ASP A 329 -156.30 5.74 -83.50
CA ASP A 329 -155.18 4.89 -83.07
C ASP A 329 -153.85 5.71 -82.94
N ARG A 330 -152.85 5.14 -82.18
CA ARG A 330 -151.35 5.17 -82.32
C ARG A 330 -150.47 6.39 -81.88
N PHE A 331 -149.20 6.30 -81.40
CA PHE A 331 -148.19 5.22 -81.13
C PHE A 331 -146.89 5.77 -80.41
N LEU A 332 -146.23 4.92 -79.57
CA LEU A 332 -144.77 4.65 -79.27
C LEU A 332 -143.78 5.79 -78.81
N ASP A 333 -142.66 5.58 -78.07
CA ASP A 333 -141.86 4.40 -77.64
C ASP A 333 -140.84 4.73 -76.48
N ASN A 334 -140.43 3.69 -75.71
CA ASN A 334 -139.08 3.28 -75.18
C ASN A 334 -138.01 4.29 -74.62
N GLN A 335 -137.10 3.99 -73.67
CA GLN A 335 -136.54 2.73 -73.09
C GLN A 335 -135.74 3.00 -71.79
N SER A 336 -135.48 1.94 -71.03
CA SER A 336 -134.64 1.75 -69.83
C SER A 336 -133.21 1.26 -70.16
N GLN A 337 -132.23 1.38 -69.23
CA GLN A 337 -131.13 0.41 -68.93
C GLN A 337 -130.17 0.95 -67.83
N ASP A 338 -129.95 0.19 -66.73
CA ASP A 338 -128.81 -0.73 -66.39
C ASP A 338 -127.54 0.00 -65.91
N GLY A 339 -126.73 -0.42 -64.92
CA GLY A 339 -126.52 -1.67 -64.17
C GLY A 339 -125.00 -1.69 -63.80
N VAL A 340 -124.59 -1.96 -62.55
CA VAL A 340 -124.23 -3.31 -62.02
C VAL A 340 -122.69 -3.53 -61.85
N ILE A 341 -122.26 -3.67 -60.57
CA ILE A 341 -121.41 -4.75 -59.98
C ILE A 341 -119.92 -4.91 -60.42
N ASN A 342 -118.95 -4.90 -59.46
CA ASN A 342 -118.34 -6.14 -58.91
C ASN A 342 -117.31 -5.97 -57.76
N LYS A 343 -117.30 -6.99 -56.88
CA LYS A 343 -116.27 -7.39 -55.89
C LYS A 343 -115.30 -8.39 -56.52
N THR A 344 -114.06 -8.49 -56.00
CA THR A 344 -113.26 -9.73 -55.74
C THR A 344 -111.89 -9.29 -55.16
N SER A 345 -111.41 -9.77 -54.00
CA SER A 345 -110.83 -11.11 -53.66
C SER A 345 -109.40 -11.26 -54.26
N VAL A 346 -108.31 -11.13 -53.48
CA VAL A 346 -107.59 -12.12 -52.62
C VAL A 346 -106.65 -13.08 -53.40
N GLU A 347 -105.46 -13.31 -52.81
CA GLU A 347 -104.43 -14.35 -53.08
C GLU A 347 -103.54 -14.14 -54.34
N ASP A 348 -102.22 -14.41 -54.40
CA ASP A 348 -101.33 -15.24 -53.56
C ASP A 348 -99.84 -15.08 -53.97
N ARG A 349 -98.92 -15.58 -53.10
CA ARG A 349 -97.57 -16.17 -53.34
C ARG A 349 -96.38 -15.27 -53.74
N GLU A 350 -95.39 -15.10 -52.85
CA GLU A 350 -94.27 -16.02 -52.50
C GLU A 350 -93.21 -16.20 -53.60
N LEU A 351 -91.96 -15.82 -53.30
CA LEU A 351 -90.76 -16.64 -53.55
C LEU A 351 -89.49 -16.03 -52.92
N LEU A 352 -89.01 -16.73 -51.87
CA LEU A 352 -87.63 -17.07 -51.50
C LEU A 352 -86.58 -15.96 -51.32
N GLU A 353 -85.98 -15.73 -50.13
CA GLU A 353 -85.08 -16.61 -49.35
C GLU A 353 -83.98 -17.32 -50.16
N LEU A 354 -82.72 -16.96 -49.88
CA LEU A 354 -81.52 -17.81 -49.70
C LEU A 354 -80.28 -16.90 -49.92
N ASN A 355 -79.13 -17.06 -49.28
CA ASN A 355 -78.68 -17.71 -48.06
C ASN A 355 -77.17 -17.44 -47.98
N ASP A 356 -76.61 -17.67 -46.80
CA ASP A 356 -75.23 -18.12 -46.56
C ASP A 356 -74.06 -17.14 -46.69
N ILE A 357 -73.75 -16.54 -45.54
CA ILE A 357 -72.59 -16.92 -44.71
C ILE A 357 -71.56 -17.80 -45.43
N LYS A 358 -70.36 -17.25 -45.68
CA LYS A 358 -69.15 -18.07 -45.66
C LYS A 358 -67.92 -17.23 -45.33
N ARG A 359 -67.31 -17.61 -44.20
CA ARG A 359 -65.87 -17.54 -43.90
C ARG A 359 -65.42 -16.40 -42.97
N GLU A 360 -65.81 -16.59 -41.72
CA GLU A 360 -64.86 -16.63 -40.59
C GLU A 360 -63.47 -17.18 -41.00
N LEU A 361 -62.41 -16.66 -40.37
CA LEU A 361 -61.02 -17.18 -40.35
C LEU A 361 -60.02 -16.53 -41.33
N GLU A 362 -59.51 -15.33 -41.01
CA GLU A 362 -58.12 -14.96 -41.36
C GLU A 362 -57.54 -13.83 -40.48
N LEU A 363 -57.84 -13.84 -39.18
CA LEU A 363 -56.99 -13.21 -38.15
C LEU A 363 -56.36 -14.34 -37.32
N ALA A 364 -55.27 -14.93 -37.83
CA ALA A 364 -54.31 -15.71 -37.02
C ALA A 364 -53.10 -16.17 -37.87
N LYS A 365 -52.27 -15.24 -38.34
CA LYS A 365 -50.84 -15.49 -38.55
C LYS A 365 -50.02 -14.27 -38.14
N GLU A 366 -50.12 -13.99 -36.84
CA GLU A 366 -49.06 -13.33 -36.11
C GLU A 366 -47.88 -14.32 -35.94
N ASN A 367 -46.67 -13.81 -36.13
CA ASN A 367 -45.42 -14.27 -35.51
C ASN A 367 -44.95 -15.72 -35.70
N LYS A 368 -44.11 -15.93 -36.72
CA LYS A 368 -42.81 -16.62 -36.52
C LYS A 368 -41.88 -16.34 -37.71
N LEU A 369 -40.61 -16.02 -37.41
CA LEU A 369 -39.45 -15.83 -38.31
C LEU A 369 -39.04 -14.39 -38.64
N LYS A 370 -38.86 -13.56 -37.60
CA LYS A 370 -37.62 -12.77 -37.50
C LYS A 370 -36.54 -13.71 -36.93
N ILE A 371 -35.63 -14.15 -37.79
CA ILE A 371 -34.25 -14.63 -37.57
C ILE A 371 -33.90 -15.44 -38.83
N ARG A 372 -33.13 -14.83 -39.74
CA ARG A 372 -31.90 -15.38 -40.33
C ARG A 372 -31.31 -14.39 -41.34
N ALA A 373 -30.17 -13.82 -40.96
CA ALA A 373 -29.06 -13.26 -41.76
C ALA A 373 -29.42 -12.12 -42.74
N VAL A 374 -29.03 -10.86 -42.59
CA VAL A 374 -27.91 -10.19 -41.89
C VAL A 374 -26.61 -10.98 -42.03
N GLY A 375 -26.12 -11.05 -43.27
CA GLY A 375 -24.82 -11.62 -43.61
C GLY A 375 -23.87 -10.67 -44.31
N ASP A 376 -24.32 -9.52 -44.83
CA ASP A 376 -23.53 -8.75 -45.81
C ASP A 376 -23.39 -7.24 -45.49
N GLU A 377 -23.42 -6.82 -44.22
CA GLU A 377 -23.25 -5.40 -43.84
C GLU A 377 -22.19 -5.16 -42.74
N GLU A 378 -21.22 -6.07 -42.56
CA GLU A 378 -20.15 -5.90 -41.55
C GLU A 378 -18.72 -5.81 -42.11
N LEU A 379 -18.53 -5.58 -43.42
CA LEU A 379 -17.18 -5.44 -44.00
C LEU A 379 -16.84 -4.07 -44.60
N GLU A 380 -17.74 -3.09 -44.60
CA GLU A 380 -17.48 -1.80 -45.25
C GLU A 380 -17.47 -0.58 -44.31
N ASN A 381 -17.91 -0.73 -43.06
CA ASN A 381 -17.97 0.39 -42.09
C ASN A 381 -16.82 0.46 -41.08
N VAL A 382 -15.88 -0.49 -41.09
CA VAL A 382 -14.70 -0.45 -40.18
C VAL A 382 -13.50 0.26 -40.82
N ALA A 383 -13.43 0.37 -42.14
CA ALA A 383 -12.29 0.98 -42.83
C ALA A 383 -12.34 2.52 -42.95
N ASN A 384 -13.53 3.13 -42.84
CA ASN A 384 -13.71 4.58 -43.06
C ASN A 384 -13.87 5.42 -41.78
N LEU A 385 -13.64 4.83 -40.60
CA LEU A 385 -13.73 5.55 -39.31
C LEU A 385 -12.36 5.77 -38.63
N ILE A 386 -11.25 5.65 -39.37
CA ILE A 386 -9.90 5.85 -38.84
C ILE A 386 -9.21 7.11 -39.38
N ASP A 387 -9.71 7.76 -40.45
CA ASP A 387 -8.94 8.80 -41.15
C ASP A 387 -9.60 10.19 -41.19
N SER A 388 -10.57 10.47 -40.32
CA SER A 388 -11.25 11.78 -40.29
C SER A 388 -11.57 12.31 -38.89
N GLN A 389 -10.65 12.13 -37.94
CA GLN A 389 -10.60 12.91 -36.71
C GLN A 389 -9.19 13.45 -36.43
N SER A 390 -8.61 14.10 -37.43
CA SER A 390 -7.45 14.98 -37.29
C SER A 390 -7.90 16.43 -37.46
N ASN A 391 -8.68 16.95 -36.50
CA ASN A 391 -8.83 18.38 -36.19
C ASN A 391 -9.99 18.60 -35.20
N ASP A 392 -9.76 18.33 -33.92
CA ASP A 392 -10.23 19.24 -32.85
C ASP A 392 -9.51 18.92 -31.53
N GLY A 393 -8.81 19.91 -30.96
CA GLY A 393 -8.42 20.06 -29.55
C GLY A 393 -7.65 18.98 -28.75
N GLY A 394 -7.62 17.70 -29.13
CA GLY A 394 -7.20 16.58 -28.26
C GLY A 394 -5.79 16.03 -28.48
N ALA A 395 -5.05 16.49 -29.49
CA ALA A 395 -3.76 15.91 -29.87
C ALA A 395 -2.60 16.22 -28.90
N SER A 396 -2.75 17.23 -28.02
CA SER A 396 -1.71 17.57 -27.04
C SER A 396 -1.73 16.63 -25.82
N GLN A 397 -2.91 16.23 -25.36
CA GLN A 397 -3.06 15.35 -24.19
C GLN A 397 -2.68 13.90 -24.49
N ASN A 398 -3.05 13.37 -25.66
CA ASN A 398 -2.65 12.01 -26.03
C ASN A 398 -1.13 11.86 -26.24
N ASN A 399 -0.44 12.93 -26.64
CA ASN A 399 1.01 12.92 -26.78
C ASN A 399 1.71 13.06 -25.40
N GLU A 400 1.14 13.85 -24.49
CA GLU A 400 1.57 13.92 -23.08
C GLU A 400 1.34 12.60 -22.34
N ASP A 401 0.21 11.92 -22.57
CA ASP A 401 -0.08 10.62 -21.99
C ASP A 401 0.84 9.53 -22.54
N VAL A 402 1.19 9.57 -23.84
CA VAL A 402 2.17 8.66 -24.45
C VAL A 402 3.58 8.91 -23.90
N GLU A 403 4.00 10.17 -23.71
CA GLU A 403 5.28 10.49 -23.10
C GLU A 403 5.31 10.15 -21.60
N ARG A 404 4.20 10.32 -20.87
CA ARG A 404 4.07 9.87 -19.47
C ARG A 404 4.17 8.35 -19.37
N LEU A 405 3.47 7.61 -20.23
CA LEU A 405 3.54 6.14 -20.27
C LEU A 405 4.92 5.64 -20.68
N LYS A 406 5.64 6.32 -21.58
CA LYS A 406 7.06 5.99 -21.87
C LYS A 406 7.96 6.24 -20.67
N ALA A 407 7.77 7.34 -19.95
CA ALA A 407 8.53 7.63 -18.74
C ALA A 407 8.24 6.61 -17.62
N GLU A 408 6.98 6.21 -17.45
CA GLU A 408 6.59 5.14 -16.53
C GLU A 408 7.18 3.79 -16.97
N LEU A 409 7.14 3.46 -18.27
CA LEU A 409 7.74 2.23 -18.81
C LEU A 409 9.26 2.20 -18.61
N GLU A 410 9.94 3.33 -18.76
CA GLU A 410 11.38 3.44 -18.52
C GLU A 410 11.70 3.34 -17.02
N GLY A 411 10.85 3.91 -16.16
CA GLY A 411 10.90 3.67 -14.71
C GLY A 411 10.68 2.19 -14.36
N TYR A 412 9.75 1.51 -15.02
CA TYR A 412 9.53 0.08 -14.84
C TYR A 412 10.71 -0.76 -15.34
N LYS A 413 11.37 -0.39 -16.45
CA LYS A 413 12.60 -1.07 -16.87
C LYS A 413 13.73 -0.91 -15.86
N SER A 414 13.96 0.30 -15.37
CA SER A 414 14.99 0.54 -14.35
C SER A 414 14.72 -0.24 -13.06
N THR A 415 13.46 -0.32 -12.62
CA THR A 415 13.10 -1.13 -11.44
C THR A 415 13.23 -2.63 -11.71
N VAL A 416 12.91 -3.10 -12.91
CA VAL A 416 13.12 -4.50 -13.31
C VAL A 416 14.61 -4.84 -13.32
N GLU A 417 15.49 -3.98 -13.85
CA GLU A 417 16.94 -4.18 -13.81
C GLU A 417 17.48 -4.22 -12.37
N GLU A 418 16.95 -3.38 -11.48
CA GLU A 418 17.32 -3.41 -10.06
C GLU A 418 16.83 -4.69 -9.36
N LEU A 419 15.61 -5.13 -9.65
CA LEU A 419 15.05 -6.37 -9.14
C LEU A 419 15.80 -7.60 -9.67
N GLU A 420 16.30 -7.57 -10.90
CA GLU A 420 17.15 -8.63 -11.46
C GLU A 420 18.49 -8.72 -10.72
N LYS A 421 19.11 -7.58 -10.37
CA LYS A 421 20.31 -7.56 -9.51
C LYS A 421 20.02 -8.17 -8.14
N PHE A 422 18.92 -7.78 -7.49
CA PHE A 422 18.55 -8.35 -6.19
C PHE A 422 18.26 -9.85 -6.28
N LYS A 423 17.59 -10.30 -7.35
CA LYS A 423 17.32 -11.71 -7.60
C LYS A 423 18.62 -12.51 -7.73
N PHE A 424 19.57 -12.01 -8.51
CA PHE A 424 20.89 -12.64 -8.68
C PHE A 424 21.61 -12.79 -7.33
N VAL A 425 21.67 -11.72 -6.54
CA VAL A 425 22.33 -11.74 -5.21
C VAL A 425 21.62 -12.69 -4.25
N TYR A 426 20.28 -12.67 -4.25
CA TYR A 426 19.47 -13.54 -3.39
C TYR A 426 19.69 -15.02 -3.71
N GLU A 427 19.73 -15.39 -4.98
CA GLU A 427 19.99 -16.76 -5.42
C GLU A 427 21.37 -17.25 -4.96
N LYS A 428 22.41 -16.39 -5.05
CA LYS A 428 23.76 -16.72 -4.57
C LYS A 428 23.85 -16.80 -3.04
N LEU A 429 23.12 -15.97 -2.31
CA LEU A 429 23.09 -15.98 -0.83
C LEU A 429 22.30 -17.14 -0.23
N THR A 430 21.28 -17.62 -0.96
CA THR A 430 20.42 -18.74 -0.55
C THR A 430 20.89 -20.09 -1.10
N ALA A 431 21.96 -20.09 -1.89
CA ALA A 431 22.60 -21.31 -2.37
C ALA A 431 23.03 -22.23 -1.19
N PRO A 432 22.97 -23.55 -1.39
CA PRO A 432 23.29 -24.51 -0.34
C PRO A 432 24.72 -24.34 0.16
N GLN A 433 24.90 -24.64 1.45
CA GLN A 433 26.19 -24.59 2.12
C GLN A 433 27.16 -25.58 1.48
N LEU A 434 28.37 -25.11 1.15
CA LEU A 434 29.39 -25.94 0.54
C LEU A 434 30.12 -26.79 1.58
N LYS A 435 30.59 -27.96 1.14
CA LYS A 435 31.22 -28.96 2.01
C LYS A 435 32.44 -28.36 2.72
N ASN A 436 32.51 -28.53 4.03
CA ASN A 436 33.57 -28.00 4.89
C ASN A 436 33.67 -26.47 4.99
N LEU A 437 32.72 -25.68 4.46
CA LEU A 437 32.62 -24.23 4.67
C LEU A 437 31.55 -23.89 5.70
N ASN A 438 31.70 -22.79 6.42
CA ASN A 438 30.58 -22.23 7.21
C ASN A 438 29.60 -21.48 6.30
N SER A 439 28.45 -21.06 6.84
CA SER A 439 27.41 -20.37 6.06
C SER A 439 27.94 -19.11 5.36
N ILE A 440 28.63 -18.23 6.10
CA ILE A 440 29.19 -16.97 5.57
C ILE A 440 30.27 -17.23 4.51
N GLN A 441 31.13 -18.24 4.71
CA GLN A 441 32.17 -18.64 3.76
C GLN A 441 31.55 -19.15 2.45
N SER A 442 30.48 -19.94 2.54
CA SER A 442 29.76 -20.44 1.37
C SER A 442 29.09 -19.32 0.59
N GLN A 443 28.44 -18.40 1.30
CA GLN A 443 27.81 -17.21 0.71
C GLN A 443 28.83 -16.31 0.01
N ILE A 444 29.97 -16.05 0.65
CA ILE A 444 31.04 -15.24 0.05
C ILE A 444 31.59 -15.92 -1.20
N TYR A 445 31.82 -17.23 -1.18
CA TYR A 445 32.27 -17.95 -2.37
C TYR A 445 31.27 -17.86 -3.54
N HIS A 446 29.97 -18.00 -3.27
CA HIS A 446 28.94 -17.92 -4.31
C HIS A 446 28.82 -16.53 -4.93
N LEU A 447 29.13 -15.48 -4.17
CA LEU A 447 29.13 -14.09 -4.61
C LEU A 447 30.39 -13.68 -5.37
N LEU A 448 31.51 -14.40 -5.20
CA LEU A 448 32.75 -14.07 -5.91
C LEU A 448 32.55 -14.21 -7.44
N PRO A 449 33.10 -13.26 -8.22
CA PRO A 449 33.08 -13.33 -9.67
C PRO A 449 33.84 -14.55 -10.18
N GLU A 450 33.35 -15.16 -11.25
CA GLU A 450 33.91 -16.40 -11.79
C GLU A 450 35.14 -16.16 -12.68
N ASP A 451 35.17 -15.04 -13.38
CA ASP A 451 36.17 -14.78 -14.44
C ASP A 451 37.25 -13.75 -14.07
N GLU A 452 37.18 -13.14 -12.87
CA GLU A 452 38.05 -12.03 -12.50
C GLU A 452 38.83 -12.30 -11.22
N ALA A 453 40.17 -12.19 -11.30
CA ALA A 453 41.04 -12.24 -10.14
C ALA A 453 41.08 -10.86 -9.47
N MET A 454 40.65 -10.77 -8.21
CA MET A 454 40.54 -9.50 -7.48
C MET A 454 41.47 -9.49 -6.28
N ASP A 455 42.05 -8.33 -5.95
CA ASP A 455 42.78 -8.21 -4.71
C ASP A 455 41.86 -8.18 -3.48
N THR A 456 42.45 -8.32 -2.29
CA THR A 456 41.68 -8.44 -1.04
C THR A 456 40.83 -7.20 -0.73
N LEU A 457 41.29 -6.01 -1.13
CA LEU A 457 40.56 -4.76 -0.95
C LEU A 457 39.40 -4.67 -1.94
N SER A 458 39.64 -4.97 -3.22
CA SER A 458 38.58 -5.03 -4.23
C SER A 458 37.49 -6.05 -3.91
N VAL A 459 37.86 -7.26 -3.45
CA VAL A 459 36.89 -8.26 -2.98
C VAL A 459 36.05 -7.72 -1.83
N LYS A 460 36.66 -7.02 -0.87
CA LYS A 460 35.94 -6.43 0.26
C LYS A 460 34.97 -5.34 -0.20
N GLU A 461 35.39 -4.45 -1.10
CA GLU A 461 34.54 -3.38 -1.63
C GLU A 461 33.37 -3.94 -2.44
N TYR A 462 33.64 -4.89 -3.34
CA TYR A 462 32.63 -5.59 -4.13
C TYR A 462 31.59 -6.31 -3.24
N LEU A 463 32.04 -7.07 -2.24
CA LEU A 463 31.14 -7.74 -1.31
C LEU A 463 30.30 -6.75 -0.49
N ASN A 464 30.88 -5.59 -0.15
CA ASN A 464 30.17 -4.59 0.62
C ASN A 464 29.11 -3.85 -0.18
N ASP A 465 29.36 -3.62 -1.46
CA ASP A 465 28.43 -3.00 -2.39
C ASP A 465 27.21 -3.89 -2.66
N ILE A 466 27.44 -5.21 -2.75
CA ILE A 466 26.45 -6.15 -3.25
C ILE A 466 25.63 -6.82 -2.14
N ALA A 467 26.25 -7.19 -1.00
CA ALA A 467 25.58 -8.04 -0.01
C ALA A 467 25.90 -7.75 1.46
N PHE A 468 27.02 -7.08 1.78
CA PHE A 468 27.49 -6.95 3.16
C PHE A 468 27.67 -5.48 3.60
N LYS A 469 26.84 -4.98 4.51
CA LYS A 469 26.92 -3.56 4.90
C LYS A 469 28.24 -3.11 5.55
N ASN A 470 29.04 -4.02 6.13
CA ASN A 470 30.25 -3.69 6.91
C ASN A 470 31.28 -4.85 7.02
N LEU A 471 31.64 -5.52 5.93
CA LEU A 471 32.70 -6.52 5.97
C LEU A 471 34.07 -5.84 6.16
N SER A 472 34.77 -6.19 7.24
CA SER A 472 36.11 -5.65 7.54
C SER A 472 37.18 -6.33 6.68
N PHE A 473 38.24 -5.59 6.33
CA PHE A 473 39.35 -6.13 5.54
C PHE A 473 39.99 -7.38 6.19
N GLY A 474 40.14 -7.38 7.52
CA GLY A 474 40.67 -8.54 8.26
C GLY A 474 39.77 -9.76 8.14
N ASN A 475 38.45 -9.58 8.21
CA ASN A 475 37.49 -10.68 8.05
C ASN A 475 37.50 -11.22 6.62
N THR A 476 37.46 -10.35 5.61
CA THR A 476 37.57 -10.75 4.19
C THR A 476 38.85 -11.55 3.95
N LYS A 477 40.00 -11.06 4.42
CA LYS A 477 41.29 -11.75 4.30
C LYS A 477 41.29 -13.13 4.96
N ASN A 478 40.71 -13.25 6.15
CA ASN A 478 40.63 -14.52 6.87
C ASN A 478 39.72 -15.53 6.17
N ILE A 479 38.61 -15.05 5.59
CA ILE A 479 37.68 -15.87 4.82
C ILE A 479 38.34 -16.37 3.54
N LEU A 480 39.00 -15.49 2.77
CA LEU A 480 39.72 -15.86 1.55
C LEU A 480 40.84 -16.88 1.82
N LYS A 481 41.67 -16.66 2.85
CA LYS A 481 42.66 -17.66 3.30
C LYS A 481 42.03 -18.98 3.76
N SER A 482 40.80 -18.94 4.30
CA SER A 482 40.09 -20.17 4.65
C SER A 482 39.52 -20.88 3.43
N LEU A 483 39.13 -20.17 2.39
CA LEU A 483 38.66 -20.73 1.13
C LEU A 483 39.83 -21.34 0.35
N GLU A 484 40.99 -20.67 0.36
CA GLU A 484 42.25 -21.16 -0.21
C GLU A 484 42.71 -22.48 0.43
N ARG A 485 42.79 -22.54 1.76
CA ARG A 485 43.16 -23.77 2.48
C ARG A 485 42.21 -24.95 2.20
N LYS A 486 40.99 -24.67 1.75
CA LYS A 486 39.96 -25.67 1.47
C LYS A 486 39.78 -25.92 -0.04
N GLY A 487 40.58 -25.28 -0.90
CA GLY A 487 40.60 -25.53 -2.34
C GLY A 487 39.50 -24.84 -3.14
N TYR A 488 38.85 -23.81 -2.61
CA TYR A 488 37.76 -23.09 -3.30
C TYR A 488 38.24 -21.82 -4.04
N VAL A 489 39.40 -21.28 -3.67
CA VAL A 489 39.97 -20.06 -4.24
C VAL A 489 41.48 -20.24 -4.32
N GLU A 490 42.13 -19.69 -5.33
CA GLU A 490 43.59 -19.68 -5.44
C GLU A 490 44.15 -18.26 -5.55
N VAL A 491 45.45 -18.12 -5.30
CA VAL A 491 46.17 -16.86 -5.52
C VAL A 491 46.72 -16.88 -6.94
N ALA A 492 46.04 -16.20 -7.87
CA ALA A 492 46.43 -16.14 -9.28
C ALA A 492 47.71 -15.31 -9.50
N LYS A 493 47.91 -14.26 -8.70
CA LYS A 493 49.07 -13.37 -8.81
C LYS A 493 49.45 -12.75 -7.46
N LYS A 494 50.75 -12.55 -7.24
CA LYS A 494 51.29 -11.78 -6.10
C LYS A 494 52.12 -10.61 -6.63
N GLU A 495 51.68 -9.39 -6.38
CA GLU A 495 52.43 -8.16 -6.71
C GLU A 495 52.54 -7.29 -5.45
N ASN A 496 53.77 -6.87 -5.08
CA ASN A 496 54.01 -5.92 -3.98
C ASN A 496 53.26 -6.26 -2.67
N ASP A 497 53.26 -7.54 -2.27
CA ASP A 497 52.52 -8.07 -1.10
C ASP A 497 50.98 -8.00 -1.15
N ILE A 498 50.43 -7.71 -2.33
CA ILE A 498 49.01 -7.82 -2.66
C ILE A 498 48.74 -9.19 -3.27
N PHE A 499 47.72 -9.88 -2.75
CA PHE A 499 47.26 -11.19 -3.23
C PHE A 499 46.01 -11.01 -4.07
N PHE A 500 46.05 -11.48 -5.31
CA PHE A 500 44.89 -11.55 -6.22
C PHE A 500 44.26 -12.92 -6.13
N TRP A 501 42.99 -12.96 -5.73
CA TRP A 501 42.21 -14.16 -5.46
C TRP A 501 41.35 -14.49 -6.66
N GLN A 502 41.43 -15.74 -7.13
CA GLN A 502 40.62 -16.26 -8.22
C GLN A 502 39.77 -17.43 -7.72
N LYS A 503 38.47 -17.38 -8.04
CA LYS A 503 37.52 -18.45 -7.70
C LYS A 503 37.84 -19.69 -8.53
N LEU A 504 37.93 -20.85 -7.88
CA LEU A 504 38.08 -22.13 -8.55
C LEU A 504 36.68 -22.71 -8.83
N PRO A 505 36.47 -23.40 -9.97
CA PRO A 505 35.24 -24.15 -10.18
C PRO A 505 35.09 -25.22 -9.09
N LEU A 506 33.85 -25.51 -8.69
CA LEU A 506 33.58 -26.57 -7.73
C LEU A 506 34.19 -27.88 -8.27
N PRO A 507 34.94 -28.65 -7.45
CA PRO A 507 35.38 -29.97 -7.86
C PRO A 507 34.15 -30.79 -8.26
N GLU A 508 34.16 -31.38 -9.46
CA GLU A 508 33.16 -32.39 -9.82
C GLU A 508 33.26 -33.51 -8.77
N GLU A 509 32.14 -33.77 -8.07
CA GLU A 509 32.06 -34.77 -6.99
C GLU A 509 32.31 -36.20 -7.46
#